data_AF-A0A921FGN6-F1
#
_entry.id   AF-A0A921FGN6-F1
#
_cell.length_a   1.000
_cell.length_b   1.000
_cell.length_c   1.000
_cell.angle_alpha   90.00
_cell.angle_beta   90.00
_cell.angle_gamma   90.00
#
_symmetry.space_group_name_H-M   'P 1'
#
loop_
_entity.id
_entity.type
_entity.pdbx_description
1 polymer ?
#
loop_
_entity_poly.entity_id
_entity_poly.type
_entity_poly.pdbx_seq_one_letter_code
_entity_poly.pdbx_strand_id
1 'polypeptide(L)' 'NICYNNFTDRLWKKFPTLTKADISLCCLIKIGISNSNMLYLLDTNKVALKKRKNRLKHDKMGMDENDSLDEFIMEF' A
#
# COMPACT_ATOMS: atom_id res chain seq x y z
N ASN A 1 10.17 -5.64 18.49
CA ASN A 1 9.65 -4.85 17.36
C ASN A 1 9.99 -5.53 16.03
N ILE A 2 9.51 -6.77 15.80
CA ILE A 2 10.11 -7.73 14.83
C ILE A 2 9.22 -7.96 13.59
N CYS A 3 7.96 -7.51 13.60
CA CYS A 3 7.01 -7.80 12.51
C CYS A 3 7.14 -6.88 11.27
N TYR A 4 7.72 -5.67 11.38
CA TYR A 4 7.79 -4.73 10.25
C TYR A 4 9.01 -4.91 9.34
N ASN A 5 10.12 -5.44 9.87
CA ASN A 5 11.40 -5.37 9.20
C ASN A 5 11.43 -6.23 7.92
N ASN A 6 10.76 -7.38 7.90
CA ASN A 6 10.79 -8.22 6.70
C ASN A 6 9.70 -7.88 5.67
N PHE A 7 8.56 -7.32 6.06
CA PHE A 7 7.52 -6.95 5.10
C PHE A 7 8.00 -5.78 4.23
N THR A 8 8.45 -4.70 4.86
CA THR A 8 8.91 -3.50 4.17
C THR A 8 10.13 -3.78 3.31
N ASP A 9 11.12 -4.52 3.83
CA ASP A 9 12.31 -4.91 3.07
C ASP A 9 11.98 -5.81 1.88
N ARG A 10 11.10 -6.81 2.04
CA ARG A 10 10.68 -7.67 0.93
C ARG A 10 9.89 -6.90 -0.11
N LEU A 11 9.00 -6.01 0.33
CA LEU A 11 8.18 -5.21 -0.56
C LEU A 11 9.04 -4.25 -1.38
N TRP A 12 10.02 -3.61 -0.74
CA TRP A 12 10.98 -2.74 -1.41
C TRP A 12 11.92 -3.52 -2.34
N LYS A 13 12.38 -4.71 -1.94
CA LYS A 13 13.17 -5.59 -2.82
C LYS A 13 12.39 -6.03 -4.06
N LYS A 14 11.10 -6.34 -3.92
CA LYS A 14 10.23 -6.73 -5.05
C LYS A 14 9.88 -5.54 -5.93
N PHE A 15 9.64 -4.37 -5.33
CA PHE A 15 9.24 -3.16 -6.01
C PHE A 15 10.15 -1.99 -5.60
N PRO A 16 11.37 -1.91 -6.16
CA PRO A 16 12.38 -0.93 -5.74
C PRO A 16 12.01 0.52 -6.08
N THR A 17 10.99 0.72 -6.92
CA THR A 17 10.47 2.04 -7.32
C THR A 17 9.48 2.64 -6.31
N LEU A 18 9.15 1.88 -5.24
CA LEU A 18 8.29 2.35 -4.16
C LEU A 18 9.00 3.38 -3.30
N THR A 19 8.33 4.52 -3.11
CA THR A 19 8.80 5.55 -2.19
C THR A 19 8.46 5.18 -0.75
N LYS A 20 9.07 5.86 0.23
CA LYS A 20 8.72 5.68 1.65
C LYS A 20 7.23 5.89 1.91
N ALA A 21 6.59 6.84 1.22
CA ALA A 21 5.16 7.11 1.34
C ALA A 21 4.30 5.95 0.79
N ASP A 22 4.75 5.34 -0.31
CA ASP A 22 4.07 4.16 -0.87
C ASP A 22 4.19 2.96 0.09
N ILE A 23 5.37 2.73 0.66
CA ILE A 23 5.59 1.68 1.68
C ILE A 23 4.72 1.92 2.92
N SER A 24 4.63 3.17 3.42
CA SER A 24 3.74 3.50 4.54
C SER A 24 2.27 3.18 4.25
N LEU A 25 1.80 3.46 3.03
CA LEU A 25 0.45 3.10 2.62
C LEU A 25 0.25 1.57 2.61
N CYS A 26 1.21 0.81 2.06
CA CYS A 26 1.18 -0.64 2.11
C CYS A 26 1.19 -1.18 3.55
N CYS A 27 1.95 -0.57 4.46
CA CYS A 27 1.93 -0.94 5.87
C CYS A 27 0.54 -0.73 6.48
N LEU A 28 -0.12 0.40 6.22
CA LEU A 28 -1.47 0.66 6.73
C LEU A 28 -2.47 -0.40 6.24
N ILE A 29 -2.36 -0.82 4.97
CA ILE A 29 -3.16 -1.91 4.42
C ILE A 29 -2.82 -3.25 5.09
N LYS A 30 -1.54 -3.57 5.27
CA LYS A 30 -1.05 -4.83 5.87
C LYS A 30 -1.56 -5.02 7.31
N ILE A 31 -1.69 -3.94 8.07
CA ILE A 31 -2.21 -3.95 9.45
C ILE A 31 -3.74 -4.09 9.48
N GLY A 32 -4.42 -3.97 8.33
CA GLY A 32 -5.88 -4.04 8.23
C GLY A 32 -6.58 -2.74 8.63
N ILE A 33 -5.91 -1.59 8.51
CA ILE A 33 -6.55 -0.30 8.77
C ILE A 33 -7.63 -0.07 7.71
N SER A 34 -8.84 0.30 8.13
CA SER A 34 -9.93 0.59 7.20
C SER A 34 -9.62 1.82 6.35
N ASN A 35 -10.19 1.89 5.14
CA ASN A 35 -10.04 3.07 4.28
C ASN A 35 -10.43 4.36 5.02
N SER A 36 -11.51 4.36 5.80
CA SER A 36 -11.95 5.53 6.59
C SER A 36 -10.87 6.00 7.56
N ASN A 37 -10.21 5.08 8.26
CA ASN A 37 -9.13 5.43 9.18
C ASN A 37 -7.87 5.89 8.43
N MET A 38 -7.56 5.31 7.27
CA MET A 38 -6.46 5.81 6.43
C MET A 38 -6.70 7.25 5.96
N LEU A 39 -7.94 7.63 5.63
CA LEU A 39 -8.27 9.01 5.27
C LEU A 39 -7.94 9.98 6.38
N TYR A 40 -8.32 9.62 7.61
CA TYR A 40 -8.04 10.42 8.81
C TYR A 40 -6.54 10.49 9.11
N LEU A 41 -5.85 9.35 9.11
CA LEU A 41 -4.42 9.27 9.44
C LEU A 41 -3.52 9.94 8.40
N LEU A 42 -3.90 9.91 7.13
CA LEU A 42 -3.12 10.48 6.03
C LEU A 42 -3.57 11.90 5.65
N ASP A 43 -4.50 12.48 6.41
CA ASP A 43 -5.14 13.79 6.14
C ASP A 43 -5.52 13.95 4.65
N THR A 44 -6.28 12.98 4.14
CA THR A 44 -6.60 12.87 2.71
C THR A 44 -8.07 12.53 2.50
N ASN A 45 -8.57 12.73 1.28
CA ASN A 45 -9.94 12.38 0.89
C ASN A 45 -10.01 11.06 0.09
N LYS A 46 -11.22 10.52 -0.05
CA LYS A 46 -11.51 9.25 -0.75
C LYS A 46 -10.94 9.20 -2.17
N VAL A 47 -11.07 10.30 -2.92
CA VAL A 47 -10.62 10.38 -4.32
C VAL A 47 -9.09 10.34 -4.40
N ALA A 48 -8.42 11.11 -3.54
CA ALA A 48 -6.96 11.14 -3.47
C ALA A 48 -6.38 9.79 -3.00
N LEU A 49 -7.00 9.14 -2.01
CA LEU A 49 -6.60 7.81 -1.56
C LEU A 49 -6.76 6.78 -2.69
N LYS A 50 -7.90 6.80 -3.40
CA LYS A 50 -8.15 5.90 -4.54
C LYS A 50 -7.13 6.13 -5.66
N LYS A 51 -6.83 7.38 -6.03
CA LYS A 51 -5.78 7.70 -7.02
C LYS A 51 -4.41 7.20 -6.58
N ARG A 52 -4.04 7.37 -5.31
CA ARG A 52 -2.77 6.86 -4.77
C ARG A 52 -2.70 5.33 -4.85
N LYS A 53 -3.76 4.64 -4.44
CA LYS A 53 -3.87 3.17 -4.53
C LYS A 53 -3.80 2.68 -5.99
N ASN A 54 -4.50 3.33 -6.91
CA ASN A 54 -4.45 2.96 -8.34
C ASN A 54 -3.05 3.15 -8.93
N ARG A 55 -2.39 4.28 -8.62
CA ARG A 55 -1.01 4.53 -9.06
C ARG A 55 -0.04 3.49 -8.49
N LEU A 56 -0.22 3.11 -7.22
CA LEU A 56 0.57 2.07 -6.59
C LEU A 56 0.36 0.71 -7.28
N LYS A 57 -0.91 0.37 -7.54
CA LYS A 57 -1.31 -0.87 -8.19
C LYS A 57 -0.73 -1.00 -9.61
N HIS A 58 -0.98 -0.01 -10.46
CA HIS A 58 -0.62 -0.08 -11.88
C HIS A 58 0.82 0.37 -12.14
N ASP A 59 1.19 1.58 -11.72
CA ASP A 59 2.46 2.18 -12.12
C ASP A 59 3.66 1.62 -11.35
N LYS A 60 3.44 1.14 -10.12
CA LYS A 60 4.53 0.66 -9.24
C LYS A 60 4.60 -0.84 -9.11
N MET A 61 3.45 -1.51 -9.06
CA MET A 61 3.37 -2.97 -8.87
C MET A 61 3.03 -3.74 -10.15
N GLY A 62 2.60 -3.06 -11.22
CA GLY A 62 2.26 -3.70 -12.49
C GLY A 62 1.12 -4.70 -12.39
N MET A 63 0.19 -4.49 -11.44
CA MET A 63 -0.96 -5.38 -11.22
C MET A 63 -2.08 -5.07 -12.21
N ASP A 64 -2.90 -6.08 -12.52
CA ASP A 64 -4.00 -5.96 -13.46
C ASP A 64 -5.17 -5.16 -12.88
N GLU A 65 -6.07 -4.69 -13.76
CA GLU A 65 -7.28 -3.96 -13.34
C GLU A 65 -8.19 -4.78 -12.42
N ASN A 66 -8.22 -6.10 -12.63
CA ASN A 66 -9.02 -7.03 -11.83
C ASN A 66 -8.38 -7.38 -10.49
N ASP A 67 -7.08 -7.11 -10.30
CA ASP A 67 -6.40 -7.42 -9.06
C ASP A 67 -6.76 -6.41 -7.94
N SER A 68 -6.87 -6.93 -6.72
CA SER A 68 -7.05 -6.13 -5.52
C SER A 68 -5.70 -5.84 -4.86
N LEU A 69 -5.29 -4.57 -4.85
CA LEU A 69 -4.09 -4.12 -4.14
C LEU A 69 -4.19 -4.47 -2.64
N ASP A 70 -5.36 -4.29 -2.06
CA ASP A 70 -5.59 -4.52 -0.65
C ASP A 70 -5.39 -6.00 -0.28
N GLU A 71 -5.95 -6.93 -1.08
CA GLU A 71 -5.76 -8.38 -0.89
C GLU A 71 -4.31 -8.79 -1.09
N PHE A 72 -3.68 -8.34 -2.18
CA PHE A 72 -2.27 -8.62 -2.44
C PHE A 72 -1.39 -8.22 -1.27
N ILE A 73 -1.56 -7.01 -0.73
CA ILE A 73 -0.75 -6.53 0.39
C ILE A 73 -1.07 -7.28 1.69
N MET A 74 -2.32 -7.66 1.93
CA MET A 74 -2.69 -8.47 3.09
C MET A 74 -2.03 -9.85 3.05
N GLU A 75 -1.93 -10.48 1.88
CA GLU A 75 -1.31 -11.80 1.71
C GLU A 75 0.21 -11.77 1.57
N PHE A 76 0.79 -10.67 1.08
CA PHE A 76 2.22 -10.51 0.87
C PHE A 76 3.02 -10.60 2.18
#